data_AF-A0A352AES1-F1
#
_entry.id   AF-A0A352AES1-F1
#
_cell.length_a   1.000
_cell.length_b   1.000
_cell.length_c   1.000
_cell.angle_alpha   90.00
_cell.angle_beta   90.00
_cell.angle_gamma   90.00
#
_symmetry.space_group_name_H-M   'P 1'
#
loop_
_entity.id
_entity.type
_entity.pdbx_description
1 polymer ?
#
loop_
_entity_poly.entity_id
_entity_poly.type
_entity_poly.pdbx_seq_one_letter_code
_entity_poly.pdbx_strand_id
1 'polypeptide(L)'
;MSDQFAHLIIIQPLGFLYGSAGPFLSPDNLVGRSGNSFPPSAATLSGLYAAQQSQPGTNKRGEATHNLNLPDLFLAGPFWAYTDNPQNFYVPTPFNYLAEINPPEDGEAIRQGKITEKLTWNRQSQQWQPLKVGKFDTKTWLPINQWEKAETVSEAPWQYLPHLHPRLEVEQRRVDTSLARGSLFLENSIQMHPDTCLVYLANTPIDNGWYRFGGEGHLVEVKCEQITNETILRLLNKPVGDNFALITPAVWGSNRLSYRFPAIGQGTDWKTAAEWEKAQVFTERPLPFRYRLGGTGQTKRLARGRYAVPPGTVYVLEKGISQPWFQWDKSWFPCEGYSYKRWGCGLALPL
;
A
#
# COMPACT_ATOMS: atom_id res chain seq x y z
N MET A 1 20.24 -12.21 5.85
CA MET A 1 18.97 -12.42 5.12
C MET A 1 18.95 -11.46 3.93
N SER A 2 18.29 -11.82 2.82
CA SER A 2 18.22 -10.98 1.62
C SER A 2 17.14 -9.90 1.78
N ASP A 3 17.40 -8.67 1.31
CA ASP A 3 16.39 -7.59 1.20
C ASP A 3 15.39 -7.88 0.04
N GLN A 4 15.65 -8.92 -0.75
CA GLN A 4 14.83 -9.31 -1.89
C GLN A 4 13.51 -9.96 -1.45
N PHE A 5 12.40 -9.54 -2.07
CA PHE A 5 11.12 -10.20 -1.87
C PHE A 5 11.14 -11.62 -2.46
N ALA A 6 10.75 -12.59 -1.64
CA ALA A 6 10.73 -14.01 -1.99
C ALA A 6 9.37 -14.65 -1.74
N HIS A 7 8.50 -13.98 -0.98
CA HIS A 7 7.22 -14.50 -0.55
C HIS A 7 6.07 -13.56 -0.89
N LEU A 8 4.93 -14.16 -1.19
CA LEU A 8 3.65 -13.52 -1.36
C LEU A 8 2.80 -13.80 -0.12
N ILE A 9 2.41 -12.74 0.58
CA ILE A 9 1.50 -12.83 1.72
C ILE A 9 0.09 -12.49 1.22
N ILE A 10 -0.77 -13.50 1.22
CA ILE A 10 -2.14 -13.44 0.74
C ILE A 10 -3.04 -13.29 1.96
N ILE A 11 -3.88 -12.26 1.96
CA ILE A 11 -4.83 -11.96 3.01
C ILE A 11 -6.25 -12.11 2.44
N GLN A 12 -6.97 -13.11 2.92
CA GLN A 12 -8.36 -13.36 2.57
C GLN A 12 -9.26 -12.97 3.75
N PRO A 13 -10.16 -11.97 3.57
CA PRO A 13 -11.10 -11.59 4.62
C PRO A 13 -12.09 -12.72 4.93
N LEU A 14 -12.32 -13.03 6.21
CA LEU A 14 -13.39 -13.96 6.63
C LEU A 14 -14.73 -13.23 6.86
N GLY A 15 -14.89 -12.05 6.26
CA GLY A 15 -15.99 -11.12 6.45
C GLY A 15 -15.59 -9.73 5.96
N PHE A 16 -16.18 -8.67 6.51
CA PHE A 16 -15.74 -7.31 6.20
C PHE A 16 -14.33 -7.03 6.75
N LEU A 17 -13.52 -6.32 5.96
CA LEU A 17 -12.30 -5.68 6.44
C LEU A 17 -12.61 -4.27 6.90
N TYR A 18 -11.83 -3.76 7.84
CA TYR A 18 -12.01 -2.40 8.32
C TYR A 18 -10.70 -1.65 8.19
N GLY A 19 -10.77 -0.52 7.48
CA GLY A 19 -9.62 0.30 7.14
C GLY A 19 -8.86 0.70 8.39
N SER A 20 -7.55 0.47 8.41
CA SER A 20 -6.71 0.95 9.50
C SER A 20 -6.36 2.40 9.26
N ALA A 21 -7.02 3.30 10.00
CA ALA A 21 -6.78 4.73 10.15
C ALA A 21 -7.89 5.59 9.56
N GLY A 22 -8.38 6.49 10.41
CA GLY A 22 -9.39 7.50 10.20
C GLY A 22 -9.82 8.00 11.59
N PRO A 23 -10.00 9.31 11.82
CA PRO A 23 -10.55 9.78 13.09
C PRO A 23 -11.93 9.15 13.28
N PHE A 24 -12.18 8.76 14.53
CA PHE A 24 -13.50 8.37 15.03
C PHE A 24 -14.54 9.43 14.62
N LEU A 25 -15.62 9.00 13.96
CA LEU A 25 -16.76 9.87 13.70
C LEU A 25 -17.57 9.96 15.00
N SER A 26 -17.25 10.94 15.82
CA SER A 26 -18.11 11.42 16.91
C SER A 26 -19.14 12.43 16.35
N PRO A 27 -20.18 12.78 17.12
CA PRO A 27 -21.01 13.96 16.88
C PRO A 27 -20.21 15.20 16.45
N ASP A 28 -18.99 15.37 16.97
CA ASP A 28 -18.10 16.50 16.67
C ASP A 28 -17.38 16.43 15.31
N ASN A 29 -17.32 15.24 14.67
CA ASN A 29 -16.56 14.99 13.43
C ASN A 29 -17.41 14.40 12.29
N LEU A 30 -18.74 14.39 12.42
CA LEU A 30 -19.71 13.74 11.53
C LEU A 30 -19.70 14.24 10.08
N VAL A 31 -19.04 15.38 9.81
CA VAL A 31 -18.97 16.00 8.47
C VAL A 31 -17.70 15.63 7.69
N GLY A 32 -16.74 14.93 8.30
CA GLY A 32 -15.54 14.47 7.62
C GLY A 32 -15.71 13.02 7.17
N ARG A 33 -15.45 12.70 5.90
CA ARG A 33 -15.11 11.32 5.55
C ARG A 33 -13.94 10.94 6.44
N SER A 34 -14.15 10.06 7.43
CA SER A 34 -13.06 9.45 8.20
C SER A 34 -12.00 9.03 7.20
N GLY A 35 -10.75 9.43 7.45
CA GLY A 35 -9.63 9.32 6.52
C GLY A 35 -9.21 7.88 6.24
N ASN A 36 -10.10 7.11 5.63
CA ASN A 36 -9.98 5.70 5.34
C ASN A 36 -8.80 5.49 4.39
N SER A 37 -7.73 4.84 4.87
CA SER A 37 -6.75 4.23 3.99
C SER A 37 -7.05 2.73 3.88
N PHE A 38 -7.83 2.37 2.85
CA PHE A 38 -7.90 1.00 2.37
C PHE A 38 -7.16 0.91 1.01
N PRO A 39 -6.35 -0.14 0.78
CA PRO A 39 -6.13 -1.29 1.66
C PRO A 39 -5.17 -1.02 2.82
N PRO A 40 -5.11 -1.89 3.85
CA PRO A 40 -4.18 -1.73 4.96
C PRO A 40 -2.72 -1.65 4.46
N SER A 41 -1.96 -0.70 5.00
CA SER A 41 -0.57 -0.49 4.58
C SER A 41 0.36 -1.65 4.95
N ALA A 42 1.55 -1.72 4.32
CA ALA A 42 2.61 -2.64 4.74
C ALA A 42 3.04 -2.47 6.22
N ALA A 43 2.87 -1.28 6.81
CA ALA A 43 3.09 -1.07 8.24
C ALA A 43 2.06 -1.83 9.10
N THR A 44 0.82 -1.98 8.63
CA THR A 44 -0.21 -2.80 9.28
C THR A 44 0.18 -4.28 9.25
N LEU A 45 0.68 -4.78 8.11
CA LEU A 45 1.21 -6.13 8.00
C LEU A 45 2.44 -6.36 8.88
N SER A 46 3.33 -5.37 8.99
CA SER A 46 4.47 -5.43 9.92
C SER A 46 4.03 -5.64 11.38
N GLY A 47 2.87 -5.12 11.77
CA GLY A 47 2.29 -5.34 13.10
C GLY A 47 1.86 -6.79 13.33
N LEU A 48 1.42 -7.48 12.28
CA LEU A 48 1.05 -8.90 12.33
C LEU A 48 2.30 -9.78 12.55
N TYR A 49 3.41 -9.50 11.84
CA TYR A 49 4.70 -10.15 12.10
C TYR A 49 5.19 -9.92 13.55
N ALA A 50 5.08 -8.69 14.05
CA ALA A 50 5.49 -8.36 15.42
C ALA A 50 4.61 -9.05 16.48
N ALA A 51 3.30 -9.20 16.24
CA ALA A 51 2.38 -9.86 17.16
C ALA A 51 2.65 -11.37 17.30
N GLN A 52 3.08 -12.02 16.22
CA GLN A 52 3.51 -13.43 16.24
C GLN A 52 4.79 -13.62 17.07
N GLN A 53 5.74 -12.70 16.94
CA GLN A 53 7.07 -12.80 17.56
C GLN A 53 7.09 -12.36 19.04
N SER A 54 6.04 -11.67 19.50
CA SER A 54 5.90 -11.27 20.92
C SER A 54 5.53 -12.44 21.85
N GLN A 55 5.45 -13.68 21.34
CA GLN A 55 5.34 -14.90 22.13
C GLN A 55 6.69 -15.64 22.13
N PRO A 56 7.55 -15.47 23.16
CA PRO A 56 8.78 -16.23 23.23
C PRO A 56 8.49 -17.73 23.46
N GLY A 57 9.19 -18.59 22.72
CA GLY A 57 9.42 -19.98 23.11
C GLY A 57 8.76 -21.03 22.24
N THR A 58 7.54 -20.81 21.74
CA THR A 58 6.83 -21.80 20.91
C THR A 58 5.67 -21.12 20.18
N ASN A 59 5.43 -21.42 18.91
CA ASN A 59 4.16 -21.07 18.28
C ASN A 59 2.99 -21.79 19.00
N LYS A 60 1.73 -21.49 18.65
CA LYS A 60 0.55 -22.17 19.23
C LYS A 60 0.52 -23.70 19.02
N ARG A 61 1.44 -24.25 18.22
CA ARG A 61 1.62 -25.68 17.94
C ARG A 61 2.83 -26.31 18.66
N GLY A 62 3.54 -25.55 19.50
CA GLY A 62 4.69 -26.07 20.26
C GLY A 62 6.01 -26.06 19.48
N GLU A 63 6.08 -25.42 18.32
CA GLU A 63 7.28 -25.41 17.47
C GLU A 63 8.16 -24.20 17.79
N ALA A 64 9.49 -24.40 17.75
CA ALA A 64 10.46 -23.32 17.95
C ALA A 64 10.29 -22.25 16.85
N THR A 65 9.85 -21.06 17.24
CA THR A 65 9.76 -19.93 16.31
C THR A 65 11.17 -19.40 16.04
N HIS A 66 11.55 -19.32 14.76
CA HIS A 66 12.76 -18.61 14.37
C HIS A 66 12.71 -17.16 14.89
N ASN A 67 13.76 -16.74 15.59
CA ASN A 67 13.96 -15.35 16.01
C ASN A 67 14.02 -14.46 14.75
N LEU A 68 12.88 -13.88 14.36
CA LEU A 68 12.81 -12.99 13.22
C LEU A 68 13.38 -11.64 13.64
N ASN A 69 14.53 -11.26 13.09
CA ASN A 69 15.11 -9.96 13.33
C ASN A 69 14.24 -8.91 12.63
N LEU A 70 13.28 -8.32 13.35
CA LEU A 70 12.33 -7.33 12.81
C LEU A 70 12.99 -6.21 11.97
N PRO A 71 14.18 -5.67 12.32
CA PRO A 71 14.95 -4.76 11.48
C PRO A 71 15.20 -5.23 10.03
N ASP A 72 15.29 -6.54 9.79
CA ASP A 72 15.60 -7.13 8.48
C ASP A 72 14.32 -7.50 7.70
N LEU A 73 13.13 -7.25 8.25
CA LEU A 73 11.86 -7.52 7.58
C LEU A 73 11.57 -6.42 6.55
N PHE A 74 11.41 -6.81 5.29
CA PHE A 74 10.94 -5.97 4.20
C PHE A 74 9.57 -6.43 3.73
N LEU A 75 8.64 -5.49 3.64
CA LEU A 75 7.26 -5.70 3.20
C LEU A 75 6.89 -4.66 2.15
N ALA A 76 6.11 -5.00 1.14
CA ALA A 76 5.54 -4.04 0.20
C ALA A 76 4.11 -4.37 -0.18
N GLY A 77 3.36 -3.35 -0.61
CA GLY A 77 1.94 -3.42 -0.89
C GLY A 77 1.18 -2.32 -0.14
N PRO A 78 -0.15 -2.38 -0.09
CA PRO A 78 -1.01 -3.49 -0.55
C PRO A 78 -1.22 -3.55 -2.06
N PHE A 79 -1.44 -4.77 -2.55
CA PHE A 79 -1.96 -5.10 -3.89
C PHE A 79 -3.23 -5.94 -3.73
N TRP A 80 -3.88 -6.28 -4.85
CA TRP A 80 -4.97 -7.25 -4.84
C TRP A 80 -4.79 -8.26 -5.96
N ALA A 81 -5.40 -9.43 -5.85
CA ALA A 81 -5.39 -10.45 -6.90
C ALA A 81 -6.67 -11.28 -6.87
N TYR A 82 -6.96 -11.99 -7.95
CA TYR A 82 -7.91 -13.10 -7.89
C TYR A 82 -7.34 -14.23 -7.03
N THR A 83 -8.21 -14.90 -6.28
CA THR A 83 -7.83 -15.94 -5.30
C THR A 83 -7.28 -17.20 -5.97
N ASP A 84 -7.67 -17.48 -7.22
CA ASP A 84 -7.21 -18.59 -8.02
C ASP A 84 -5.83 -18.36 -8.67
N ASN A 85 -5.41 -17.10 -8.79
CA ASN A 85 -4.13 -16.70 -9.37
C ASN A 85 -3.48 -15.51 -8.62
N PRO A 86 -3.09 -15.70 -7.34
CA PRO A 86 -2.60 -14.62 -6.49
C PRO A 86 -1.27 -14.02 -6.97
N GLN A 87 -0.46 -14.80 -7.70
CA GLN A 87 0.81 -14.33 -8.27
C GLN A 87 0.63 -13.53 -9.58
N ASN A 88 -0.58 -13.32 -10.08
CA ASN A 88 -0.85 -12.28 -11.08
C ASN A 88 -1.59 -11.11 -10.44
N PHE A 89 -1.04 -10.61 -9.33
CA PHE A 89 -1.63 -9.50 -8.61
C PHE A 89 -1.62 -8.22 -9.45
N TYR A 90 -2.54 -7.35 -9.09
CA TYR A 90 -2.79 -6.07 -9.71
C TYR A 90 -2.05 -4.99 -8.94
N VAL A 91 -1.31 -4.16 -9.68
CA VAL A 91 -0.57 -3.00 -9.16
C VAL A 91 -1.22 -1.71 -9.63
N PRO A 92 -1.04 -0.58 -8.93
CA PRO A 92 -1.53 0.71 -9.39
C PRO A 92 -1.00 1.02 -10.80
N THR A 93 -1.91 1.38 -11.70
CA THR A 93 -1.55 1.71 -13.09
C THR A 93 -0.64 2.94 -13.10
N PRO A 94 0.52 2.90 -13.78
CA PRO A 94 1.35 4.08 -13.98
C PRO A 94 0.57 5.22 -14.62
N PHE A 95 0.70 6.45 -14.10
CA PHE A 95 -0.08 7.60 -14.57
C PHE A 95 0.21 8.01 -16.01
N ASN A 96 1.33 7.54 -16.58
CA ASN A 96 1.59 7.76 -18.00
C ASN A 96 0.76 6.84 -18.89
N TYR A 97 0.07 5.81 -18.37
CA TYR A 97 -0.93 5.07 -19.14
C TYR A 97 -2.30 5.74 -19.02
N LEU A 98 -2.91 6.01 -20.17
CA LEU A 98 -4.26 6.54 -20.24
C LEU A 98 -5.24 5.37 -20.35
N ALA A 99 -6.15 5.27 -19.38
CA ALA A 99 -7.07 4.15 -19.24
C ALA A 99 -8.53 4.59 -19.43
N GLU A 100 -9.34 3.67 -19.97
CA GLU A 100 -10.78 3.80 -20.11
C GLU A 100 -11.45 2.52 -19.58
N ILE A 101 -12.24 2.63 -18.52
CA ILE A 101 -13.04 1.57 -17.94
C ILE A 101 -14.33 1.43 -18.75
N ASN A 102 -14.71 0.18 -19.04
CA ASN A 102 -15.93 -0.10 -19.78
C ASN A 102 -17.17 0.33 -18.96
N PRO A 103 -18.29 0.67 -19.63
CA PRO A 103 -19.57 0.81 -18.97
C PRO A 103 -19.90 -0.47 -18.18
N PRO A 104 -20.61 -0.35 -17.04
CA PRO A 104 -20.99 -1.51 -16.26
C PRO A 104 -21.85 -2.46 -17.11
N GLU A 105 -21.43 -3.72 -17.21
CA GLU A 105 -22.24 -4.81 -17.77
C GLU A 105 -22.95 -5.57 -16.63
N ASP A 106 -24.18 -6.00 -16.88
CA ASP A 106 -24.96 -6.77 -15.90
C ASP A 106 -24.24 -8.08 -15.57
N GLY A 107 -23.86 -8.25 -14.31
CA GLY A 107 -23.17 -9.44 -13.81
C GLY A 107 -21.63 -9.35 -13.81
N GLU A 108 -21.03 -8.25 -14.29
CA GLU A 108 -19.59 -8.03 -14.09
C GLU A 108 -19.26 -7.77 -12.61
N ALA A 109 -18.52 -8.71 -12.02
CA ALA A 109 -18.03 -8.66 -10.65
C ALA A 109 -17.07 -7.49 -10.38
N ILE A 110 -16.16 -7.24 -11.32
CA ILE A 110 -15.10 -6.23 -11.25
C ILE A 110 -14.99 -5.60 -12.63
N ARG A 111 -15.26 -4.30 -12.72
CA ARG A 111 -15.21 -3.58 -14.00
C ARG A 111 -13.81 -3.60 -14.60
N GLN A 112 -13.75 -3.96 -15.87
CA GLN A 112 -12.52 -3.97 -16.64
C GLN A 112 -12.49 -2.82 -17.64
N GLY A 113 -11.29 -2.54 -18.14
CA GLY A 113 -11.05 -1.52 -19.14
C GLY A 113 -9.78 -1.79 -19.91
N LYS A 114 -9.41 -0.83 -20.73
CA LYS A 114 -8.22 -0.90 -21.59
C LYS A 114 -7.35 0.32 -21.45
N ILE A 115 -6.08 0.12 -21.74
CA ILE A 115 -5.13 1.21 -21.95
C ILE A 115 -5.30 1.69 -23.38
N THR A 116 -5.58 2.98 -23.56
CA THR A 116 -5.76 3.60 -24.87
C THR A 116 -4.53 4.35 -25.35
N GLU A 117 -3.60 4.66 -24.46
CA GLU A 117 -2.36 5.36 -24.79
C GLU A 117 -1.28 5.15 -23.73
N LYS A 118 -0.01 5.21 -24.13
CA LYS A 118 1.14 5.35 -23.23
C LYS A 118 1.84 6.69 -23.50
N LEU A 119 1.80 7.58 -22.53
CA LEU A 119 2.57 8.82 -22.54
C LEU A 119 4.06 8.52 -22.28
N THR A 120 4.92 9.25 -23.00
CA THR A 120 6.37 9.17 -22.91
C THR A 120 6.94 10.58 -22.76
N TRP A 121 7.99 10.74 -21.96
CA TRP A 121 8.66 12.02 -21.81
C TRP A 121 9.53 12.33 -23.02
N ASN A 122 9.21 13.40 -23.74
CA ASN A 122 10.02 13.88 -24.84
C ASN A 122 11.12 14.83 -24.31
N ARG A 123 12.38 14.37 -24.33
CA ARG A 123 13.53 15.14 -23.82
C ARG A 123 13.82 16.43 -24.60
N GLN A 124 13.51 16.49 -25.90
CA GLN A 124 13.78 17.67 -26.72
C GLN A 124 12.78 18.80 -26.43
N SER A 125 11.49 18.45 -26.36
CA SER A 125 10.41 19.41 -26.12
C SER A 125 10.05 19.58 -24.65
N GLN A 126 10.69 18.83 -23.75
CA GLN A 126 10.47 18.88 -22.29
C GLN A 126 8.99 18.76 -21.92
N GLN A 127 8.30 17.81 -22.52
CA GLN A 127 6.87 17.56 -22.29
C GLN A 127 6.50 16.08 -22.48
N TRP A 128 5.41 15.66 -21.85
CA TRP A 128 4.83 14.33 -22.03
C TRP A 128 4.07 14.26 -23.37
N GLN A 129 4.27 13.18 -24.12
CA GLN A 129 3.68 12.96 -25.44
C GLN A 129 3.10 11.55 -25.59
N PRO A 130 2.01 11.37 -26.35
CA PRO A 130 1.28 12.40 -27.09
C PRO A 130 0.51 13.36 -26.16
N LEU A 131 0.33 14.61 -26.57
CA LEU A 131 -0.55 15.54 -25.87
C LEU A 131 -2.00 15.13 -26.13
N LYS A 132 -2.58 14.36 -25.21
CA LYS A 132 -3.95 13.85 -25.33
C LYS A 132 -4.86 14.58 -24.35
N VAL A 133 -5.94 15.16 -24.86
CA VAL A 133 -6.98 15.83 -24.05
C VAL A 133 -8.17 14.90 -23.95
N GLY A 134 -8.63 14.64 -22.74
CA GLY A 134 -9.76 13.75 -22.49
C GLY A 134 -9.96 13.51 -21.00
N LYS A 135 -11.08 12.87 -20.64
CA LYS A 135 -11.28 12.30 -19.31
C LYS A 135 -10.85 10.84 -19.38
N PHE A 136 -9.81 10.50 -18.65
CA PHE A 136 -9.31 9.14 -18.50
C PHE A 136 -9.56 8.67 -17.08
N ASP A 137 -9.81 7.39 -16.91
CA ASP A 137 -10.05 6.81 -15.60
C ASP A 137 -8.75 6.77 -14.79
N THR A 138 -8.85 7.23 -13.54
CA THR A 138 -7.75 7.21 -12.57
C THR A 138 -7.99 6.14 -11.52
N LYS A 139 -6.96 5.79 -10.74
CA LYS A 139 -7.02 4.74 -9.70
C LYS A 139 -7.39 3.36 -10.24
N THR A 140 -7.04 3.11 -11.48
CA THR A 140 -7.12 1.78 -12.10
C THR A 140 -5.94 0.92 -11.67
N TRP A 141 -6.06 -0.38 -11.90
CA TRP A 141 -5.05 -1.36 -11.55
C TRP A 141 -4.66 -2.21 -12.76
N LEU A 142 -3.36 -2.45 -12.91
CA LEU A 142 -2.74 -3.20 -14.01
C LEU A 142 -2.31 -4.59 -13.51
N PRO A 143 -2.66 -5.69 -14.20
CA PRO A 143 -2.12 -7.00 -13.87
C PRO A 143 -0.59 -7.00 -14.02
N ILE A 144 0.14 -7.50 -13.03
CA ILE A 144 1.61 -7.45 -13.04
C ILE A 144 2.23 -8.21 -14.21
N ASN A 145 1.57 -9.27 -14.71
CA ASN A 145 2.04 -9.99 -15.89
C ASN A 145 1.94 -9.17 -17.19
N GLN A 146 1.13 -8.12 -17.21
CA GLN A 146 1.00 -7.19 -18.33
C GLN A 146 1.90 -5.96 -18.17
N TRP A 147 2.79 -5.90 -17.17
CA TRP A 147 3.59 -4.70 -16.90
C TRP A 147 4.42 -4.23 -18.11
N GLU A 148 5.06 -5.16 -18.83
CA GLU A 148 5.87 -4.85 -20.01
C GLU A 148 5.03 -4.51 -21.25
N LYS A 149 3.81 -5.07 -21.33
CA LYS A 149 2.86 -4.86 -22.43
C LYS A 149 1.47 -4.65 -21.86
N ALA A 150 1.25 -3.42 -21.40
CA ALA A 150 0.06 -3.05 -20.67
C ALA A 150 -1.12 -2.89 -21.64
N GLU A 151 -2.17 -3.70 -21.47
CA GLU A 151 -3.32 -3.73 -22.38
C GLU A 151 -4.63 -3.50 -21.61
N THR A 152 -4.81 -4.19 -20.49
CA THR A 152 -6.05 -4.17 -19.71
C THR A 152 -5.83 -3.55 -18.33
N VAL A 153 -6.89 -2.94 -17.81
CA VAL A 153 -6.92 -2.46 -16.43
C VAL A 153 -8.21 -2.90 -15.74
N SER A 154 -8.24 -2.81 -14.42
CA SER A 154 -9.43 -3.09 -13.63
C SER A 154 -9.63 -2.05 -12.54
N GLU A 155 -10.86 -1.91 -12.07
CA GLU A 155 -11.14 -1.16 -10.86
C GLU A 155 -10.71 -1.93 -9.59
N ALA A 156 -10.72 -1.23 -8.46
CA ALA A 156 -10.50 -1.87 -7.17
C ALA A 156 -11.66 -2.84 -6.86
N PRO A 157 -11.37 -4.09 -6.40
CA PRO A 157 -12.39 -5.09 -6.11
C PRO A 157 -13.02 -4.93 -4.73
N TRP A 158 -13.22 -3.68 -4.27
CA TRP A 158 -13.81 -3.43 -2.96
C TRP A 158 -14.69 -2.20 -2.94
N GLN A 159 -15.66 -2.22 -2.03
CA GLN A 159 -16.56 -1.12 -1.77
C GLN A 159 -16.64 -0.79 -0.28
N TYR A 160 -16.93 0.48 -0.01
CA TYR A 160 -17.17 0.99 1.34
C TYR A 160 -18.64 0.82 1.70
N LEU A 161 -18.94 0.18 2.82
CA LEU A 161 -20.29 0.00 3.33
C LEU A 161 -20.45 0.68 4.69
N PRO A 162 -21.37 1.64 4.83
CA PRO A 162 -21.59 2.35 6.09
C PRO A 162 -22.32 1.45 7.09
N HIS A 163 -21.73 1.25 8.27
CA HIS A 163 -22.29 0.50 9.39
C HIS A 163 -22.49 1.42 10.60
N LEU A 164 -23.71 1.43 11.14
CA LEU A 164 -24.04 2.19 12.33
C LEU A 164 -24.08 1.25 13.55
N HIS A 165 -23.29 1.58 14.56
CA HIS A 165 -23.13 0.82 15.79
C HIS A 165 -23.75 1.61 16.95
N PRO A 166 -24.99 1.28 17.36
CA PRO A 166 -25.57 1.82 18.58
C PRO A 166 -24.99 1.13 19.81
N ARG A 167 -24.68 1.90 20.84
CA ARG A 167 -24.41 1.39 22.18
C ARG A 167 -25.71 1.36 22.97
N LEU A 168 -26.06 0.18 23.44
CA LEU A 168 -27.25 -0.06 24.25
C LEU A 168 -26.93 0.04 25.75
N GLU A 169 -27.93 0.42 26.53
CA GLU A 169 -27.88 0.28 27.99
C GLU A 169 -27.81 -1.21 28.36
N VAL A 170 -27.10 -1.54 29.45
CA VAL A 170 -26.87 -2.94 29.84
C VAL A 170 -28.19 -3.65 30.17
N GLU A 171 -29.08 -2.96 30.89
CA GLU A 171 -30.32 -3.54 31.41
C GLU A 171 -31.56 -3.18 30.56
N GLN A 172 -31.39 -2.36 29.52
CA GLN A 172 -32.51 -1.86 28.72
C GLN A 172 -32.20 -1.94 27.23
N ARG A 173 -33.16 -2.41 26.43
CA ARG A 173 -33.04 -2.46 24.96
C ARG A 173 -33.24 -1.08 24.32
N ARG A 174 -32.54 -0.07 24.82
CA ARG A 174 -32.54 1.29 24.29
C ARG A 174 -31.12 1.82 24.17
N VAL A 175 -30.94 2.80 23.30
CA VAL A 175 -29.67 3.49 23.07
C VAL A 175 -29.28 4.29 24.31
N ASP A 176 -28.02 4.19 24.73
CA ASP A 176 -27.48 4.89 25.89
C ASP A 176 -27.28 6.38 25.58
N THR A 177 -28.23 7.24 25.95
CA THR A 177 -28.14 8.68 25.69
C THR A 177 -27.27 9.44 26.70
N SER A 178 -26.76 8.76 27.73
CA SER A 178 -26.02 9.40 28.83
C SER A 178 -24.52 9.58 28.54
N LEU A 179 -24.01 8.96 27.46
CA LEU A 179 -22.59 9.04 27.11
C LEU A 179 -22.24 10.39 26.50
N ALA A 180 -21.32 11.11 27.15
CA ALA A 180 -20.81 12.41 26.67
C ALA A 180 -20.24 12.38 25.24
N ARG A 181 -19.76 11.22 24.77
CA ARG A 181 -19.20 11.02 23.42
C ARG A 181 -20.24 10.63 22.36
N GLY A 182 -21.52 10.53 22.75
CA GLY A 182 -22.57 9.90 21.96
C GLY A 182 -22.54 8.37 22.03
N SER A 183 -23.67 7.75 21.68
CA SER A 183 -23.87 6.30 21.66
C SER A 183 -24.03 5.72 20.26
N LEU A 184 -23.93 6.56 19.23
CA LEU A 184 -23.96 6.14 17.84
C LEU A 184 -22.57 6.30 17.25
N PHE A 185 -22.09 5.24 16.60
CA PHE A 185 -20.83 5.22 15.91
C PHE A 185 -21.06 4.80 14.46
N LEU A 186 -20.68 5.65 13.50
CA LEU A 186 -20.67 5.30 12.08
C LEU A 186 -19.28 4.85 11.68
N GLU A 187 -19.21 3.67 11.10
CA GLU A 187 -18.00 3.10 10.52
C GLU A 187 -18.22 2.83 9.04
N ASN A 188 -17.18 2.92 8.22
CA ASN A 188 -17.23 2.41 6.85
C ASN A 188 -16.47 1.10 6.81
N SER A 189 -17.20 -0.01 6.79
CA SER A 189 -16.63 -1.33 6.55
C SER A 189 -16.23 -1.46 5.08
N ILE A 190 -15.36 -2.41 4.78
CA ILE A 190 -14.89 -2.72 3.44
C ILE A 190 -15.32 -4.13 3.08
N GLN A 191 -16.09 -4.22 2.00
CA GLN A 191 -16.39 -5.48 1.36
C GLN A 191 -15.47 -5.68 0.18
N MET A 192 -14.69 -6.76 0.19
CA MET A 192 -13.96 -7.21 -0.99
C MET A 192 -14.84 -8.14 -1.83
N HIS A 193 -14.57 -8.19 -3.14
CA HIS A 193 -15.17 -9.20 -4.01
C HIS A 193 -14.76 -10.61 -3.52
N PRO A 194 -15.69 -11.58 -3.42
CA PRO A 194 -15.42 -12.92 -2.86
C PRO A 194 -14.26 -13.67 -3.53
N ASP A 195 -14.09 -13.47 -4.83
CA ASP A 195 -13.04 -14.13 -5.63
C ASP A 195 -11.70 -13.38 -5.61
N THR A 196 -11.55 -12.40 -4.71
CA THR A 196 -10.32 -11.60 -4.60
C THR A 196 -9.70 -11.65 -3.21
N CYS A 197 -8.41 -11.33 -3.16
CA CYS A 197 -7.62 -11.26 -1.94
C CYS A 197 -6.70 -10.03 -1.98
N LEU A 198 -6.24 -9.60 -0.80
CA LEU A 198 -5.12 -8.66 -0.72
C LEU A 198 -3.81 -9.41 -0.78
N VAL A 199 -2.83 -8.79 -1.40
CA VAL A 199 -1.52 -9.36 -1.64
C VAL A 199 -0.44 -8.39 -1.18
N TYR A 200 0.58 -8.93 -0.52
CA TYR A 200 1.77 -8.19 -0.09
C TYR A 200 3.02 -8.97 -0.45
N LEU A 201 4.09 -8.26 -0.76
CA LEU A 201 5.41 -8.85 -0.95
C LEU A 201 6.14 -8.88 0.39
N ALA A 202 6.87 -9.96 0.66
CA ALA A 202 7.70 -10.10 1.84
C ALA A 202 9.02 -10.79 1.51
N ASN A 203 10.10 -10.41 2.22
CA ASN A 203 11.37 -11.13 2.14
C ASN A 203 11.45 -12.32 3.11
N THR A 204 10.57 -12.36 4.10
CA THR A 204 10.52 -13.39 5.16
C THR A 204 9.14 -14.03 5.16
N PRO A 205 9.03 -15.36 5.30
CA PRO A 205 7.73 -16.02 5.34
C PRO A 205 6.99 -15.76 6.65
N ILE A 206 5.69 -16.05 6.65
CA ILE A 206 4.85 -16.15 7.84
C ILE A 206 4.02 -17.42 7.79
N ASP A 207 3.68 -17.97 8.95
CA ASP A 207 2.84 -19.15 9.05
C ASP A 207 1.45 -18.91 8.46
N ASN A 208 0.89 -19.97 7.86
CA ASN A 208 -0.49 -19.96 7.39
C ASN A 208 -1.45 -20.06 8.60
N GLY A 209 -2.61 -19.41 8.51
CA GLY A 209 -3.65 -19.55 9.52
C GLY A 209 -4.56 -18.35 9.64
N TRP A 210 -5.26 -18.25 10.77
CA TRP A 210 -6.19 -17.15 11.04
C TRP A 210 -5.56 -16.10 11.94
N TYR A 211 -5.65 -14.85 11.51
CA TYR A 211 -5.01 -13.71 12.14
C TYR A 211 -6.01 -12.59 12.38
N ARG A 212 -5.72 -11.78 13.41
CA ARG A 212 -6.36 -10.47 13.55
C ARG A 212 -5.60 -9.47 12.71
N PHE A 213 -6.28 -8.83 11.76
CA PHE A 213 -5.66 -7.90 10.82
C PHE A 213 -6.52 -6.65 10.61
N GLY A 214 -5.91 -5.48 10.73
CA GLY A 214 -6.62 -4.19 10.63
C GLY A 214 -7.16 -3.65 11.96
N GLY A 215 -8.21 -2.83 11.88
CA GLY A 215 -8.96 -2.32 13.04
C GLY A 215 -9.89 -3.36 13.67
N GLU A 216 -10.52 -3.03 14.80
CA GLU A 216 -11.69 -3.71 15.40
C GLU A 216 -11.67 -5.25 15.56
N GLY A 217 -10.52 -5.91 15.40
CA GLY A 217 -10.35 -7.34 15.67
C GLY A 217 -10.78 -8.28 14.54
N HIS A 218 -10.89 -7.80 13.31
CA HIS A 218 -11.29 -8.62 12.16
C HIS A 218 -10.36 -9.80 11.92
N LEU A 219 -10.98 -10.94 11.63
CA LEU A 219 -10.28 -12.18 11.30
C LEU A 219 -10.07 -12.28 9.79
N VAL A 220 -8.85 -12.65 9.43
CA VAL A 220 -8.44 -12.94 8.06
C VAL A 220 -7.74 -14.29 8.02
N GLU A 221 -7.92 -15.01 6.92
CA GLU A 221 -7.03 -16.11 6.57
C GLU A 221 -5.77 -15.54 5.91
N VAL A 222 -4.60 -15.93 6.41
CA VAL A 222 -3.30 -15.60 5.87
C VAL A 222 -2.71 -16.85 5.24
N LYS A 223 -2.29 -16.72 3.99
CA LYS A 223 -1.48 -17.71 3.28
C LYS A 223 -0.17 -17.07 2.86
N CYS A 224 0.91 -17.83 2.97
CA CYS A 224 2.24 -17.44 2.53
C CYS A 224 2.68 -18.40 1.43
N GLU A 225 2.92 -17.85 0.25
CA GLU A 225 3.41 -18.60 -0.90
C GLU A 225 4.80 -18.10 -1.28
N GLN A 226 5.65 -18.98 -1.79
CA GLN A 226 6.89 -18.56 -2.43
C GLN A 226 6.58 -17.97 -3.80
N ILE A 227 7.24 -16.87 -4.16
CA ILE A 227 7.10 -16.28 -5.49
C ILE A 227 7.78 -17.20 -6.50
N THR A 228 7.00 -17.75 -7.42
CA THR A 228 7.45 -18.63 -8.51
C THR A 228 7.21 -18.01 -9.89
N ASN A 229 6.38 -16.97 -9.97
CA ASN A 229 6.12 -16.25 -11.21
C ASN A 229 7.39 -15.52 -11.68
N GLU A 230 7.92 -15.98 -12.82
CA GLU A 230 9.14 -15.45 -13.43
C GLU A 230 9.02 -13.98 -13.81
N THR A 231 7.84 -13.51 -14.24
CA THR A 231 7.62 -12.10 -14.57
C THR A 231 7.83 -11.22 -13.35
N ILE A 232 7.26 -11.59 -12.20
CA ILE A 232 7.45 -10.87 -10.95
C ILE A 232 8.92 -10.89 -10.53
N LEU A 233 9.54 -12.07 -10.50
CA LEU A 233 10.94 -12.22 -10.09
C LEU A 233 11.86 -11.38 -10.98
N ARG A 234 11.65 -11.40 -12.29
CA ARG A 234 12.41 -10.59 -13.25
C ARG A 234 12.20 -9.09 -12.99
N LEU A 235 10.96 -8.64 -12.84
CA LEU A 235 10.63 -7.22 -12.62
C LEU A 235 11.25 -6.68 -11.31
N LEU A 236 11.16 -7.44 -10.22
CA LEU A 236 11.69 -7.02 -8.91
C LEU A 236 13.23 -7.02 -8.85
N ASN A 237 13.89 -7.82 -9.68
CA ASN A 237 15.35 -7.91 -9.76
C ASN A 237 15.98 -7.02 -10.85
N LYS A 238 15.17 -6.47 -11.75
CA LYS A 238 15.66 -5.63 -12.84
C LYS A 238 16.06 -4.25 -12.31
N PRO A 239 17.20 -3.69 -12.76
CA PRO A 239 17.50 -2.28 -12.57
C PRO A 239 16.33 -1.39 -13.02
N VAL A 240 15.97 -0.41 -12.20
CA VAL A 240 14.82 0.47 -12.49
C VAL A 240 15.07 1.41 -13.68
N GLY A 241 16.34 1.66 -14.02
CA GLY A 241 16.71 2.48 -15.17
C GLY A 241 16.43 3.97 -14.99
N ASP A 242 16.22 4.67 -16.10
CA ASP A 242 15.97 6.11 -16.16
C ASP A 242 14.48 6.45 -16.34
N ASN A 243 13.61 5.45 -16.46
CA ASN A 243 12.16 5.62 -16.58
C ASN A 243 11.45 4.52 -15.81
N PHE A 244 10.73 4.87 -14.75
CA PHE A 244 10.08 3.89 -13.88
C PHE A 244 8.84 4.47 -13.21
N ALA A 245 7.96 3.57 -12.74
CA ALA A 245 6.78 3.93 -11.98
C ALA A 245 6.83 3.35 -10.57
N LEU A 246 6.28 4.10 -9.61
CA LEU A 246 6.05 3.63 -8.26
C LEU A 246 4.83 2.70 -8.23
N ILE A 247 4.97 1.51 -7.64
CA ILE A 247 3.82 0.61 -7.37
C ILE A 247 3.35 0.67 -5.91
N THR A 248 4.05 1.42 -5.07
CA THR A 248 3.65 1.70 -3.68
C THR A 248 3.87 3.18 -3.36
N PRO A 249 3.27 3.72 -2.28
CA PRO A 249 3.47 5.12 -1.93
C PRO A 249 4.94 5.38 -1.59
N ALA A 250 5.52 6.46 -2.11
CA ALA A 250 6.86 6.86 -1.74
C ALA A 250 6.84 7.99 -0.73
N VAL A 251 7.53 7.77 0.40
CA VAL A 251 7.77 8.83 1.38
C VAL A 251 9.23 9.22 1.24
N TRP A 252 9.46 10.36 0.59
CA TRP A 252 10.79 10.95 0.48
C TRP A 252 10.97 12.04 1.51
N GLY A 253 12.23 12.25 1.92
CA GLY A 253 12.59 13.42 2.69
C GLY A 253 13.31 13.17 3.99
N SER A 254 13.27 14.21 4.82
CA SER A 254 13.87 14.20 6.14
C SER A 254 12.94 13.57 7.18
N ASN A 255 13.46 13.46 8.39
CA ASN A 255 12.67 13.08 9.57
C ASN A 255 11.61 14.15 9.95
N ARG A 256 11.54 15.30 9.27
CA ARG A 256 10.58 16.38 9.56
C ARG A 256 9.74 16.84 8.37
N LEU A 257 10.28 16.75 7.15
CA LEU A 257 9.67 17.27 5.93
C LEU A 257 9.49 16.16 4.90
N SER A 258 8.40 16.22 4.15
CA SER A 258 8.14 15.32 3.02
C SER A 258 8.47 16.05 1.71
N TYR A 259 9.17 15.38 0.80
CA TYR A 259 9.58 15.94 -0.49
C TYR A 259 9.04 15.09 -1.64
N ARG A 260 9.14 15.62 -2.87
CA ARG A 260 8.75 14.91 -4.09
C ARG A 260 9.85 13.98 -4.63
N PHE A 261 11.08 14.20 -4.21
CA PHE A 261 12.28 13.44 -4.58
C PHE A 261 13.07 13.10 -3.32
N PRO A 262 13.92 12.05 -3.34
CA PRO A 262 14.85 11.77 -2.26
C PRO A 262 15.69 13.00 -1.91
N ALA A 263 15.70 13.37 -0.64
CA ALA A 263 16.49 14.47 -0.11
C ALA A 263 17.41 13.97 1.00
N ILE A 264 18.71 14.19 0.85
CA ILE A 264 19.77 13.73 1.75
C ILE A 264 20.24 14.93 2.58
N GLY A 265 20.35 14.73 3.90
CA GLY A 265 20.85 15.77 4.81
C GLY A 265 22.35 16.03 4.62
N GLN A 266 22.73 17.30 4.47
CA GLN A 266 24.12 17.77 4.47
C GLN A 266 24.26 18.89 5.51
N GLY A 267 24.68 18.55 6.72
CA GLY A 267 24.74 19.50 7.83
C GLY A 267 23.35 20.00 8.24
N THR A 268 23.11 21.31 8.12
CA THR A 268 21.80 21.94 8.37
C THR A 268 20.88 21.93 7.14
N ASP A 269 21.41 21.62 5.95
CA ASP A 269 20.70 21.70 4.68
C ASP A 269 20.26 20.33 4.17
N TRP A 270 19.32 20.32 3.23
CA TRP A 270 18.83 19.13 2.55
C TRP A 270 18.98 19.32 1.05
N LYS A 271 19.69 18.39 0.39
CA LYS A 271 19.86 18.41 -1.06
C LYS A 271 19.21 17.19 -1.69
N THR A 272 18.63 17.37 -2.87
CA THR A 272 18.12 16.26 -3.68
C THR A 272 19.26 15.28 -3.96
N ALA A 273 18.99 13.99 -3.90
CA ALA A 273 19.97 12.97 -4.28
C ALA A 273 20.44 13.17 -5.73
N ALA A 274 21.72 12.92 -6.01
CA ALA A 274 22.35 13.27 -7.29
C ALA A 274 21.63 12.65 -8.51
N GLU A 275 21.13 11.43 -8.37
CA GLU A 275 20.37 10.72 -9.40
C GLU A 275 19.04 11.40 -9.75
N TRP A 276 18.55 12.28 -8.88
CA TRP A 276 17.22 12.88 -8.94
C TRP A 276 17.23 14.40 -9.19
N GLU A 277 18.39 15.04 -9.28
CA GLU A 277 18.50 16.52 -9.37
C GLU A 277 17.74 17.14 -10.55
N LYS A 278 17.65 16.43 -11.67
CA LYS A 278 16.92 16.86 -12.88
C LYS A 278 15.75 15.93 -13.23
N ALA A 279 15.28 15.16 -12.26
CA ALA A 279 14.20 14.22 -12.46
C ALA A 279 12.92 14.95 -12.89
N GLN A 280 12.30 14.43 -13.94
CA GLN A 280 10.96 14.81 -14.35
C GLN A 280 9.97 13.84 -13.73
N VAL A 281 8.79 14.34 -13.37
CA VAL A 281 7.81 13.55 -12.62
C VAL A 281 6.41 13.78 -13.16
N PHE A 282 5.70 12.68 -13.39
CA PHE A 282 4.27 12.68 -13.71
C PHE A 282 3.52 12.08 -12.52
N THR A 283 2.78 12.90 -11.78
CA THR A 283 2.22 12.54 -10.48
C THR A 283 0.87 13.21 -10.26
N GLU A 284 0.07 12.63 -9.38
CA GLU A 284 -1.13 13.24 -8.82
C GLU A 284 -0.87 13.92 -7.46
N ARG A 285 -1.95 14.33 -6.79
CA ARG A 285 -1.95 14.91 -5.45
C ARG A 285 -1.27 13.97 -4.44
N PRO A 286 -0.42 14.50 -3.53
CA PRO A 286 0.17 13.68 -2.48
C PRO A 286 -0.88 13.07 -1.55
N LEU A 287 -0.57 11.87 -1.05
CA LEU A 287 -1.42 11.11 -0.14
C LEU A 287 -0.99 11.31 1.31
N PRO A 288 -1.90 11.49 2.28
CA PRO A 288 -1.56 11.41 3.69
C PRO A 288 -0.98 10.03 4.02
N PHE A 289 0.17 10.01 4.68
CA PHE A 289 0.85 8.79 5.12
C PHE A 289 1.04 8.83 6.63
N ARG A 290 0.34 7.94 7.33
CA ARG A 290 0.40 7.80 8.79
C ARG A 290 -0.01 6.38 9.17
N TYR A 291 0.65 5.83 10.18
CA TYR A 291 0.38 4.46 10.66
C TYR A 291 0.46 4.41 12.20
N ARG A 292 -0.01 3.31 12.77
CA ARG A 292 0.04 3.06 14.22
C ARG A 292 1.40 2.43 14.57
N LEU A 293 2.08 3.00 15.56
CA LEU A 293 3.35 2.49 16.09
C LEU A 293 3.16 1.46 17.22
N GLY A 294 1.93 1.24 17.67
CA GLY A 294 1.66 0.47 18.88
C GLY A 294 1.93 1.28 20.16
N GLY A 295 2.18 0.60 21.27
CA GLY A 295 2.43 1.20 22.59
C GLY A 295 1.94 0.33 23.74
N THR A 296 2.49 0.57 24.94
CA THR A 296 2.06 -0.09 26.19
C THR A 296 0.92 0.70 26.83
N GLY A 297 -0.13 0.01 27.29
CA GLY A 297 -1.29 0.61 27.97
C GLY A 297 -2.44 1.02 27.03
N GLN A 298 -3.32 1.92 27.48
CA GLN A 298 -4.52 2.32 26.72
C GLN A 298 -4.23 3.28 25.54
N THR A 299 -3.05 3.93 25.53
CA THR A 299 -2.73 4.96 24.54
C THR A 299 -1.87 4.38 23.42
N LYS A 300 -2.48 4.08 22.27
CA LYS A 300 -1.74 3.69 21.06
C LYS A 300 -1.09 4.92 20.42
N ARG A 301 0.22 4.87 20.16
CA ARG A 301 0.95 5.96 19.50
C ARG A 301 0.76 5.90 17.99
N LEU A 302 0.55 7.08 17.39
CA LEU A 302 0.55 7.25 15.95
C LEU A 302 1.91 7.76 15.50
N ALA A 303 2.36 7.32 14.32
CA ALA A 303 3.50 7.90 13.65
C ALA A 303 3.25 9.37 13.31
N ARG A 304 4.33 10.09 12.98
CA ARG A 304 4.23 11.44 12.41
C ARG A 304 3.40 11.39 11.13
N GLY A 305 2.45 12.33 11.00
CA GLY A 305 1.72 12.50 9.75
C GLY A 305 2.63 13.06 8.67
N ARG A 306 2.65 12.42 7.50
CA ARG A 306 3.48 12.79 6.35
C ARG A 306 2.65 12.85 5.08
N TYR A 307 3.25 13.33 4.01
CA TYR A 307 2.70 13.22 2.66
C TYR A 307 3.58 12.28 1.84
N ALA A 308 2.96 11.29 1.20
CA ALA A 308 3.61 10.40 0.25
C ALA A 308 3.30 10.83 -1.18
N VAL A 309 4.27 10.62 -2.07
CA VAL A 309 4.03 10.57 -3.51
C VAL A 309 3.16 9.32 -3.78
N PRO A 310 2.05 9.45 -4.51
CA PRO A 310 1.13 8.33 -4.74
C PRO A 310 1.78 7.20 -5.57
N PRO A 311 1.32 5.95 -5.40
CA PRO A 311 1.54 4.90 -6.39
C PRO A 311 1.00 5.33 -7.76
N GLY A 312 1.60 4.82 -8.84
CA GLY A 312 1.34 5.24 -10.21
C GLY A 312 2.25 6.38 -10.67
N THR A 313 2.90 7.12 -9.77
CA THR A 313 3.82 8.20 -10.15
C THR A 313 4.97 7.69 -10.99
N VAL A 314 5.24 8.40 -12.08
CA VAL A 314 6.30 8.10 -13.04
C VAL A 314 7.44 9.09 -12.87
N TYR A 315 8.66 8.58 -12.82
CA TYR A 315 9.88 9.39 -12.81
C TYR A 315 10.70 9.12 -14.06
N VAL A 316 11.25 10.20 -14.62
CA VAL A 316 12.22 10.15 -15.71
C VAL A 316 13.49 10.86 -15.27
N LEU A 317 14.59 10.12 -15.20
CA LEU A 317 15.90 10.60 -14.76
C LEU A 317 16.78 10.94 -15.96
N GLU A 318 17.75 11.85 -15.77
CA GLU A 318 18.81 12.10 -16.76
C GLU A 318 19.81 10.94 -16.79
N LYS A 319 20.15 10.42 -15.60
CA LYS A 319 21.00 9.25 -15.41
C LYS A 319 20.20 8.17 -14.69
N GLY A 320 20.02 7.03 -15.34
CA GLY A 320 19.26 5.92 -14.77
C GLY A 320 19.93 5.33 -13.53
N ILE A 321 19.11 4.79 -12.62
CA ILE A 321 19.57 4.03 -11.46
C ILE A 321 19.85 2.59 -11.92
N SER A 322 21.10 2.17 -11.83
CA SER A 322 21.59 0.87 -12.32
C SER A 322 21.28 -0.32 -11.40
N GLN A 323 20.50 -0.09 -10.35
CA GLN A 323 20.18 -1.08 -9.32
C GLN A 323 18.67 -1.31 -9.19
N PRO A 324 18.24 -2.53 -8.82
CA PRO A 324 16.84 -2.77 -8.45
C PRO A 324 16.49 -2.04 -7.16
N TRP A 325 15.19 -1.82 -6.92
CA TRP A 325 14.71 -1.04 -5.78
C TRP A 325 15.24 -1.51 -4.42
N PHE A 326 15.32 -2.83 -4.20
CA PHE A 326 15.75 -3.36 -2.91
C PHE A 326 17.21 -3.02 -2.58
N GLN A 327 18.03 -2.59 -3.55
CA GLN A 327 19.41 -2.15 -3.35
C GLN A 327 19.57 -0.63 -3.18
N TRP A 328 18.50 0.17 -3.35
CA TRP A 328 18.60 1.63 -3.24
C TRP A 328 19.10 2.08 -1.86
N ASP A 329 19.79 3.22 -1.82
CA ASP A 329 20.35 3.74 -0.59
C ASP A 329 19.26 4.00 0.46
N LYS A 330 19.46 3.46 1.67
CA LYS A 330 18.55 3.67 2.81
C LYS A 330 18.45 5.15 3.18
N SER A 331 19.47 5.97 2.87
CA SER A 331 19.49 7.42 3.14
C SER A 331 18.43 8.20 2.36
N TRP A 332 17.88 7.64 1.28
CA TRP A 332 16.80 8.25 0.49
C TRP A 332 15.44 8.22 1.20
N PHE A 333 15.32 7.40 2.23
CA PHE A 333 14.08 7.15 2.95
C PHE A 333 14.16 7.73 4.36
N PRO A 334 13.09 8.37 4.85
CA PRO A 334 13.01 8.76 6.25
C PRO A 334 13.22 7.58 7.20
N CYS A 335 13.80 7.85 8.36
CA CYS A 335 14.05 6.87 9.40
C CYS A 335 13.55 7.38 10.75
N GLU A 336 12.39 6.89 11.18
CA GLU A 336 11.77 7.20 12.48
C GLU A 336 11.62 5.89 13.27
N GLY A 337 12.72 5.43 13.86
CA GLY A 337 12.84 4.11 14.50
C GLY A 337 13.14 3.00 13.48
N TYR A 338 12.34 2.89 12.43
CA TYR A 338 12.62 2.05 11.27
C TYR A 338 12.73 2.89 9.99
N SER A 339 13.57 2.45 9.06
CA SER A 339 13.60 3.01 7.71
C SER A 339 12.29 2.72 7.00
N TYR A 340 11.73 3.72 6.32
CA TYR A 340 10.48 3.56 5.57
C TYR A 340 10.65 2.64 4.36
N LYS A 341 11.89 2.42 3.90
CA LYS A 341 12.23 1.39 2.91
C LYS A 341 11.74 0.00 3.34
N ARG A 342 11.76 -0.30 4.65
CA ARG A 342 11.30 -1.60 5.16
C ARG A 342 9.81 -1.84 4.92
N TRP A 343 9.00 -0.80 4.84
CA TRP A 343 7.57 -0.92 4.45
C TRP A 343 7.34 -0.74 2.97
N GLY A 344 8.39 -0.95 2.16
CA GLY A 344 8.25 -0.99 0.71
C GLY A 344 8.03 0.39 0.12
N CYS A 345 8.16 1.47 0.90
CA CYS A 345 7.90 2.81 0.40
C CYS A 345 8.73 3.07 -0.85
N GLY A 346 8.06 3.59 -1.88
CA GLY A 346 8.68 3.89 -3.15
C GLY A 346 9.19 2.68 -3.95
N LEU A 347 8.68 1.47 -3.67
CA LEU A 347 8.90 0.32 -4.54
C LEU A 347 8.53 0.69 -5.97
N ALA A 348 9.50 0.53 -6.87
CA ALA A 348 9.44 1.01 -8.24
C ALA A 348 9.77 -0.10 -9.23
N LEU A 349 9.14 -0.05 -10.40
CA LEU A 349 9.37 -0.97 -11.52
C LEU A 349 9.70 -0.19 -12.80
N PRO A 350 10.64 -0.68 -13.64
CA PRO A 350 11.04 -0.02 -14.88
C PRO A 350 9.92 0.01 -15.93
N LEU A 351 9.81 1.08 -16.72
CA LEU A 351 8.75 1.30 -17.72
C LEU A 351 9.18 1.16 -19.19
#